data_AF-R0IIQ4-F1
#
_entry.id   AF-R0IIQ4-F1
#
_cell.length_a   1.000
_cell.length_b   1.000
_cell.length_c   1.000
_cell.angle_alpha   90.00
_cell.angle_beta   90.00
_cell.angle_gamma   90.00
#
_symmetry.space_group_name_H-M   'P 1'
#
loop_
_entity.id
_entity.type
_entity.pdbx_description
1 polymer ?
#
loop_
_entity_poly.entity_id
_entity_poly.type
_entity_poly.pdbx_seq_one_letter_code
_entity_poly.pdbx_strand_id
1 'polypeptide(L)' 'MSGPSHQGITAPGLSEADQNINNTVEDISHQAAGHKANLSNPNTSEQSKKNSAEALKALGGEDAFYGKQGKGE' A
#
# COMPACT_ATOMS: atom_id res chain seq x y z
N MET A 1 39.53 19.89 -5.95
CA MET A 1 39.29 18.44 -6.13
C MET A 1 38.20 18.06 -5.15
N SER A 2 36.95 18.31 -5.54
CA SER A 2 35.77 18.03 -4.70
C SER A 2 35.23 16.67 -5.09
N GLY A 3 35.08 15.79 -4.10
CA GLY A 3 34.72 14.38 -4.29
C GLY A 3 33.38 14.18 -5.01
N PRO A 4 33.17 13.00 -5.63
CA PRO A 4 31.93 12.69 -6.29
C PRO A 4 30.79 12.75 -5.28
N SER A 5 29.81 13.59 -5.61
CA SER A 5 28.56 13.73 -4.88
C SER A 5 27.85 12.37 -4.85
N HIS A 6 27.27 12.05 -3.69
CA HIS A 6 26.55 10.82 -3.36
C HIS A 6 25.89 10.16 -4.58
N GLN A 7 26.42 9.00 -4.96
CA GLN A 7 25.83 8.11 -5.94
C GLN A 7 24.47 7.62 -5.44
N GLY A 8 23.52 7.54 -6.37
CA GLY A 8 22.10 7.46 -6.10
C GLY A 8 21.61 6.12 -5.52
N ILE A 9 20.47 6.24 -4.84
CA ILE A 9 19.42 5.21 -4.78
C ILE A 9 18.05 5.89 -4.87
N THR A 10 17.85 6.73 -5.88
CA THR A 10 16.48 7.06 -6.29
C THR A 10 16.02 5.93 -7.19
N ALA A 11 15.18 5.03 -6.67
CA ALA A 11 14.52 4.04 -7.52
C ALA A 11 13.84 4.77 -8.69
N PRO A 12 14.08 4.38 -9.96
CA PRO A 12 13.58 5.11 -11.11
C PRO A 12 12.06 4.94 -11.18
N GLY A 13 11.27 5.96 -10.79
CA GLY A 13 9.81 5.86 -10.93
C GLY A 13 8.93 6.87 -10.17
N LEU A 14 9.46 7.69 -9.26
CA LEU A 14 8.64 8.69 -8.54
C LEU A 14 8.51 9.97 -9.37
N SER A 15 7.61 9.90 -10.36
CA SER A 15 7.11 11.04 -11.14
C SER A 15 6.23 11.96 -10.27
N GLU A 16 6.05 13.20 -10.73
CA GLU A 16 5.30 14.30 -10.08
C GLU A 16 3.82 13.99 -9.73
N ALA A 17 3.34 12.77 -9.98
CA ALA A 17 2.06 12.21 -9.52
C ALA A 17 2.04 11.90 -8.01
N ASP A 18 3.16 12.07 -7.30
CA ASP A 18 3.35 11.86 -5.85
C ASP A 18 2.54 12.81 -4.95
N GLN A 19 1.57 13.57 -5.48
CA GLN A 19 0.63 14.34 -4.65
C GLN A 19 -0.73 13.68 -4.50
N ASN A 20 -0.97 12.56 -5.18
CA ASN A 20 -2.16 11.71 -4.97
C ASN A 20 -1.76 10.29 -4.52
N ILE A 21 -0.81 10.22 -3.57
CA ILE A 21 -0.18 8.98 -3.09
C ILE A 21 -1.20 7.93 -2.60
N ASN A 22 -2.33 8.38 -2.06
CA ASN A 22 -3.32 7.53 -1.37
C ASN A 22 -4.25 6.70 -2.28
N ASN A 23 -4.02 6.68 -3.60
CA ASN A 23 -4.97 6.08 -4.56
C ASN A 23 -4.32 5.18 -5.63
N THR A 24 -3.03 4.88 -5.54
CA THR A 24 -2.41 3.94 -6.48
C THR A 24 -2.84 2.50 -6.15
N VAL A 25 -2.89 1.62 -7.15
CA VAL A 25 -3.21 0.20 -6.94
C VAL A 25 -2.24 -0.46 -5.94
N GLU A 26 -0.98 -0.05 -5.96
CA GLU A 26 0.06 -0.55 -5.04
C GLU A 26 -0.18 -0.08 -3.62
N ASP A 27 -0.56 1.18 -3.43
CA ASP A 27 -0.93 1.74 -2.12
C ASP A 27 -2.17 1.04 -1.53
N ILE A 28 -3.23 0.85 -2.32
CA ILE A 28 -4.43 0.11 -1.90
C ILE A 28 -4.07 -1.31 -1.43
N SER A 29 -3.19 -1.99 -2.17
CA SER A 29 -2.70 -3.33 -1.85
C SER A 29 -1.91 -3.35 -0.54
N HIS A 30 -1.03 -2.37 -0.32
CA HIS A 30 -0.29 -2.24 0.94
C HIS A 30 -1.20 -1.94 2.15
N GLN A 31 -2.18 -1.05 1.99
CA GLN A 31 -3.15 -0.74 3.04
C GLN A 31 -3.99 -1.98 3.40
N ALA A 32 -4.50 -2.70 2.39
CA ALA A 32 -5.24 -3.93 2.59
C ALA A 32 -4.40 -4.99 3.33
N ALA A 33 -3.11 -5.12 2.98
CA ALA A 33 -2.19 -6.04 3.66
C ALA A 33 -1.99 -5.66 5.14
N GLY A 34 -1.82 -4.36 5.43
CA GLY A 34 -1.69 -3.84 6.79
C GLY A 34 -2.92 -4.12 7.65
N HIS A 35 -4.12 -3.84 7.13
CA HIS A 35 -5.37 -4.15 7.84
C HIS A 35 -5.54 -5.65 8.10
N LYS A 36 -5.16 -6.51 7.13
CA LYS A 36 -5.18 -7.96 7.30
C LYS A 36 -4.20 -8.43 8.37
N ALA A 37 -3.00 -7.87 8.43
CA ALA A 37 -2.04 -8.16 9.49
C ALA A 37 -2.58 -7.74 10.86
N ASN A 38 -3.25 -6.58 10.95
CA ASN A 38 -3.87 -6.13 12.18
C ASN A 38 -5.01 -7.04 12.66
N LEU A 39 -5.81 -7.59 11.73
CA LEU A 39 -6.86 -8.57 12.04
C LEU A 39 -6.29 -9.88 12.62
N SER A 40 -5.18 -10.36 12.07
CA SER A 40 -4.52 -11.61 12.50
C SER A 40 -3.67 -11.44 13.76
N ASN A 41 -3.38 -10.21 14.19
CA ASN A 41 -2.55 -9.97 15.36
C ASN A 41 -3.34 -10.26 16.66
N PRO A 42 -2.95 -11.27 17.46
CA PRO A 42 -3.64 -11.60 18.71
C PRO A 42 -3.53 -10.49 19.76
N ASN A 43 -2.54 -9.59 19.63
CA ASN A 43 -2.33 -8.48 20.56
C ASN A 43 -3.11 -7.21 20.17
N THR A 44 -3.82 -7.22 19.04
CA THR A 44 -4.65 -6.10 18.61
C THR A 44 -5.99 -6.13 19.33
N SER A 45 -6.47 -4.96 19.76
CA SER A 45 -7.77 -4.83 20.41
C SER A 45 -8.93 -5.14 19.45
N GLU A 46 -10.04 -5.63 20.01
CA GLU A 46 -11.24 -5.95 19.23
C GLU A 46 -11.78 -4.74 18.45
N GLN A 47 -11.72 -3.54 19.03
CA GLN A 47 -12.13 -2.31 18.33
C GLN A 47 -11.24 -2.01 17.13
N SER A 48 -9.93 -2.18 17.25
CA SER A 48 -8.99 -1.95 16.15
C SER A 48 -9.17 -2.97 15.03
N LYS A 49 -9.46 -4.23 15.39
CA LYS A 49 -9.83 -5.27 14.42
C LYS A 49 -11.12 -4.91 13.67
N LYS A 50 -12.18 -4.49 14.37
CA LYS A 50 -13.43 -4.05 13.72
C LYS A 50 -13.19 -2.93 12.71
N ASN A 51 -12.51 -1.86 13.12
CA ASN A 51 -12.16 -0.76 12.22
C ASN A 51 -11.34 -1.23 11.02
N SER A 52 -10.40 -2.17 11.22
CA SER A 52 -9.59 -2.73 10.13
C SER A 52 -10.40 -3.59 9.16
N ALA A 53 -11.37 -4.35 9.65
CA ALA A 53 -12.28 -5.11 8.80
C ALA A 53 -13.14 -4.18 7.93
N GLU A 54 -13.65 -3.09 8.50
CA GLU A 54 -14.44 -2.10 7.77
C GLU A 54 -13.61 -1.37 6.71
N ALA A 55 -12.38 -0.95 7.05
CA ALA A 55 -11.45 -0.32 6.12
C ALA A 55 -11.06 -1.28 4.98
N LEU A 56 -10.76 -2.54 5.30
CA LEU A 56 -10.41 -3.55 4.31
C LEU A 56 -11.58 -3.80 3.34
N LYS A 57 -12.83 -3.80 3.83
CA LYS A 57 -14.02 -3.88 2.97
C LYS A 57 -14.16 -2.65 2.05
N ALA A 58 -13.88 -1.44 2.57
CA ALA A 58 -13.93 -0.21 1.78
C ALA A 58 -12.87 -0.17 0.66
N LEU A 59 -11.71 -0.81 0.88
CA LEU A 59 -10.63 -0.93 -0.10
C LEU A 59 -10.90 -1.97 -1.21
N GLY A 60 -12.04 -2.68 -1.17
CA GLY A 60 -12.36 -3.76 -2.12
C GLY A 60 -12.19 -5.16 -1.53
N GLY A 61 -11.96 -5.28 -0.22
CA GLY A 61 -11.89 -6.57 0.47
C GLY A 61 -10.61 -7.35 0.14
N GLU A 62 -10.76 -8.66 0.01
CA GLU A 62 -9.71 -9.55 -0.50
C GLU A 62 -9.41 -9.33 -1.99
N ASP A 63 -10.34 -8.72 -2.74
CA ASP A 63 -10.18 -8.38 -4.15
C ASP A 63 -9.31 -7.13 -4.40
N ALA A 64 -9.02 -6.34 -3.35
CA ALA A 64 -8.16 -5.15 -3.39
C ALA A 64 -6.75 -5.44 -3.97
N PHE A 65 -6.33 -6.71 -3.96
CA PHE A 65 -5.06 -7.18 -4.48
C PHE A 65 -5.08 -7.52 -5.98
N TYR A 66 -6.25 -7.74 -6.59
CA TYR A 66 -6.36 -8.31 -7.95
C TYR A 66 -6.26 -7.28 -9.08
N GLY A 67 -6.08 -5.99 -8.78
CA GLY A 67 -5.84 -4.95 -9.79
C GLY A 67 -4.57 -5.11 -10.64
N LYS A 68 -3.69 -6.09 -10.32
CA LYS A 68 -2.49 -6.42 -11.14
C LYS A 68 -2.76 -7.49 -12.21
N GLN A 69 -3.92 -8.15 -12.25
CA GLN A 69 -4.15 -9.30 -13.15
C GLN A 69 -5.35 -9.07 -14.09
N GLY A 70 -5.14 -8.22 -15.11
CA GLY A 70 -6.04 -8.03 -16.25
C GLY A 70 -6.23 -6.54 -16.56
N LYS A 71 -5.84 -5.99 -17.71
CA LYS A 71 -5.72 -6.55 -19.06
C LYS A 71 -4.42 -6.08 -19.71
N GLY A 72 -3.65 -7.02 -20.22
CA GLY A 72 -2.89 -6.74 -21.44
C GLY A 72 -3.89 -6.75 -22.58
N GLU A 73 -4.15 -5.57 -23.16
CA GLU A 73 -4.68 -5.42 -24.51
C GLU A 73 -3.52 -5.00 -25.42
#